data_AF-A0A540WN51-F1
#
_entry.id   AF-A0A540WN51-F1
#
_cell.length_a   1.000
_cell.length_b   1.000
_cell.length_c   1.000
_cell.angle_alpha   90.00
_cell.angle_beta   90.00
_cell.angle_gamma   90.00
#
_symmetry.space_group_name_H-M   'P 1'
#
loop_
_entity.id
_entity.type
_entity.pdbx_description
1 polymer ?
#
loop_
_entity_poly.entity_id
_entity_poly.type
_entity_poly.pdbx_seq_one_letter_code
_entity_poly.pdbx_strand_id
1 'polypeptide(L)'
;MTRLSRSKLWTEFLQRLASEMEPLAPMLHQGRRLVWREGEWLNRVALSRHSWPDRHFPEAPPVTRISMNRLMFEPPEAMLRRFGFSGVALPFGEERLRLEWTVYGEELLAFASWLPLLIRGRLNAAEPIPLPPHPSHVFNGGLRKTRYAWTATAWEAYARWRRTDASLPFMAIPADRVKPARALTRILRPPS
;
A
#
# COMPACT_ATOMS: atom_id res chain seq x y z
N MET A 1 -10.50 -11.68 22.87
CA MET A 1 -10.49 -11.85 21.40
C MET A 1 -9.09 -12.25 20.96
N THR A 2 -8.94 -13.33 20.19
CA THR A 2 -7.66 -13.79 19.66
C THR A 2 -7.19 -12.88 18.53
N ARG A 3 -5.99 -12.30 18.67
CA ARG A 3 -5.40 -11.41 17.66
C ARG A 3 -5.11 -12.21 16.39
N LEU A 4 -5.70 -11.82 15.26
CA LEU A 4 -5.46 -12.48 13.98
C LEU A 4 -3.97 -12.34 13.57
N SER A 5 -3.42 -13.41 13.00
CA SER A 5 -2.14 -13.29 12.29
C SER A 5 -2.28 -12.29 11.15
N ARG A 6 -1.20 -11.56 10.83
CA ARG A 6 -1.21 -10.54 9.76
C ARG A 6 -1.70 -11.08 8.42
N SER A 7 -1.30 -12.30 8.06
CA SER A 7 -1.74 -12.91 6.80
C SER A 7 -3.26 -13.11 6.76
N LYS A 8 -3.85 -13.60 7.87
CA LYS A 8 -5.31 -13.77 7.98
C LYS A 8 -6.02 -12.42 7.91
N LEU A 9 -5.54 -11.44 8.66
CA LEU A 9 -6.07 -10.08 8.66
C LEU A 9 -6.05 -9.44 7.25
N TRP A 10 -4.97 -9.62 6.50
CA TRP A 10 -4.86 -9.12 5.13
C TRP A 10 -5.81 -9.83 4.16
N THR A 11 -5.93 -11.15 4.27
CA THR A 11 -6.88 -11.92 3.47
C THR A 11 -8.31 -11.44 3.72
N GLU A 12 -8.68 -11.27 4.99
CA GLU A 12 -10.01 -10.82 5.40
C GLU A 12 -10.29 -9.38 4.91
N PHE A 13 -9.31 -8.48 5.02
CA PHE A 13 -9.42 -7.13 4.45
C PHE A 13 -9.73 -7.17 2.94
N LEU A 14 -8.97 -7.96 2.17
CA LEU A 14 -9.15 -8.02 0.72
C LEU A 14 -10.49 -8.66 0.35
N GLN A 15 -10.92 -9.71 1.06
CA GLN A 15 -12.23 -10.34 0.83
C GLN A 15 -13.37 -9.36 1.10
N ARG A 16 -13.31 -8.65 2.24
CA ARG A 16 -14.34 -7.67 2.60
C ARG A 16 -14.36 -6.49 1.63
N LEU A 17 -13.20 -5.95 1.28
CA LEU A 17 -13.11 -4.85 0.30
C LEU A 17 -13.69 -5.27 -1.06
N ALA A 18 -13.39 -6.48 -1.54
CA ALA A 18 -13.95 -6.99 -2.79
C ALA A 18 -15.48 -7.10 -2.70
N SER A 19 -16.01 -7.67 -1.62
CA SER A 19 -17.47 -7.79 -1.42
C SER A 19 -18.19 -6.44 -1.37
N GLU A 20 -17.59 -5.44 -0.74
CA GLU A 20 -18.17 -4.09 -0.62
C GLU A 20 -18.07 -3.29 -1.94
N MET A 21 -17.05 -3.60 -2.76
CA MET A 21 -16.87 -2.99 -4.07
C MET A 21 -17.70 -3.65 -5.17
N GLU A 22 -18.17 -4.88 -4.99
CA GLU A 22 -18.90 -5.64 -6.01
C GLU A 22 -20.06 -4.86 -6.68
N PRO A 23 -20.89 -4.08 -5.94
CA PRO A 23 -21.95 -3.27 -6.56
C PRO A 23 -21.44 -2.09 -7.40
N LEU A 24 -20.18 -1.67 -7.21
CA LEU A 24 -19.55 -0.53 -7.89
C LEU A 24 -18.73 -0.98 -9.08
N ALA A 25 -17.83 -1.95 -8.83
CA ALA A 25 -16.96 -2.53 -9.83
C ALA A 25 -16.48 -3.90 -9.36
N PRO A 26 -16.67 -4.98 -10.15
CA PRO A 26 -16.19 -6.30 -9.80
C PRO A 26 -14.66 -6.30 -9.72
N MET A 27 -14.14 -6.83 -8.61
CA MET A 27 -12.70 -6.88 -8.34
C MET A 27 -12.12 -8.28 -8.55
N LEU A 28 -10.94 -8.37 -9.16
CA LEU A 28 -10.18 -9.61 -9.27
C LEU A 28 -9.07 -9.68 -8.23
N HIS A 29 -9.00 -10.80 -7.53
CA HIS A 29 -7.89 -11.14 -6.65
C HIS A 29 -6.64 -11.54 -7.44
N GLN A 30 -5.48 -10.98 -7.06
CA GLN A 30 -4.17 -11.38 -7.58
C GLN A 30 -3.15 -11.48 -6.43
N GLY A 31 -3.16 -12.58 -5.69
CA GLY A 31 -2.33 -12.71 -4.49
C GLY A 31 -2.75 -11.70 -3.41
N ARG A 32 -1.87 -10.77 -3.05
CA ARG A 32 -2.12 -9.74 -2.00
C ARG A 32 -2.66 -8.41 -2.53
N ARG A 33 -3.32 -8.44 -3.69
CA ARG A 33 -3.90 -7.24 -4.30
C ARG A 33 -5.25 -7.55 -4.93
N LEU A 34 -6.04 -6.49 -5.05
CA LEU A 34 -7.27 -6.45 -5.83
C LEU A 34 -7.06 -5.52 -7.02
N VAL A 35 -7.64 -5.90 -8.15
CA VAL A 35 -7.57 -5.16 -9.40
C VAL A 35 -8.97 -4.99 -9.94
N TRP A 36 -9.32 -3.82 -10.46
CA TRP A 36 -10.61 -3.57 -11.10
C TRP A 36 -10.48 -2.55 -12.22
N ARG A 37 -11.49 -2.49 -13.07
CA ARG A 37 -11.63 -1.52 -14.16
C ARG A 37 -12.55 -0.38 -13.73
N GLU A 38 -12.19 0.86 -14.07
CA GLU A 38 -13.02 2.06 -13.93
C GLU A 38 -12.93 2.87 -15.21
N GLY A 39 -13.98 2.82 -16.05
CA GLY A 39 -13.93 3.38 -17.40
C GLY A 39 -12.76 2.80 -18.20
N GLU A 40 -11.85 3.66 -18.62
CA GLU A 40 -10.63 3.24 -19.31
C GLU A 40 -9.52 2.81 -18.34
N TRP A 41 -9.58 3.13 -17.05
CA TRP A 41 -8.46 2.88 -16.13
C TRP A 41 -8.45 1.48 -15.52
N LEU A 42 -7.26 0.89 -15.41
CA LEU A 42 -7.03 -0.29 -14.58
C LEU A 42 -6.48 0.13 -13.22
N ASN A 43 -7.27 -0.07 -12.18
CA ASN A 43 -6.96 0.32 -10.81
C ASN A 43 -6.58 -0.87 -9.96
N ARG A 44 -5.87 -0.60 -8.86
CA ARG A 44 -5.54 -1.62 -7.88
C ARG A 44 -5.40 -1.11 -6.46
N VAL A 45 -5.65 -2.00 -5.52
CA VAL A 45 -5.30 -1.86 -4.10
C VAL A 45 -4.39 -3.02 -3.72
N ALA A 46 -3.26 -2.71 -3.10
CA ALA A 46 -2.34 -3.70 -2.57
C ALA A 46 -2.03 -3.43 -1.10
N LEU A 47 -1.88 -4.50 -0.33
CA LEU A 47 -1.39 -4.44 1.03
C LEU A 47 0.11 -4.72 1.05
N SER A 48 0.84 -3.88 1.76
CA SER A 48 2.26 -4.07 2.00
C SER A 48 2.60 -3.82 3.45
N ARG A 49 3.74 -4.37 3.88
CA ARG A 49 4.38 -3.87 5.09
C ARG A 49 4.87 -2.48 4.71
N HIS A 50 4.54 -1.46 5.49
CA HIS A 50 5.25 -0.21 5.28
C HIS A 50 6.72 -0.46 5.59
N SER A 51 7.60 -0.20 4.61
CA SER A 51 9.05 -0.40 4.64
C SER A 51 9.70 0.20 5.88
N TRP A 52 9.71 -0.63 6.91
CA TRP A 52 10.72 -0.73 7.95
C TRP A 52 11.94 -1.49 7.38
N PRO A 53 13.14 -1.46 7.97
CA PRO A 53 14.18 -2.43 7.60
C PRO A 53 13.72 -3.83 8.03
N ASP A 54 13.06 -4.54 7.11
CA ASP A 54 12.34 -5.81 7.26
C ASP A 54 13.27 -7.01 7.64
N ARG A 55 14.56 -6.76 7.91
CA ARG A 55 15.54 -7.79 8.30
C ARG A 55 16.16 -7.63 9.69
N HIS A 56 16.05 -6.48 10.34
CA HIS A 56 16.82 -6.20 11.56
C HIS A 56 15.99 -6.00 12.83
N PHE A 57 14.67 -5.86 12.74
CA PHE A 57 13.85 -5.48 13.90
C PHE A 57 12.49 -6.23 13.94
N PRO A 58 12.49 -7.50 14.40
CA PRO A 58 11.28 -8.32 14.50
C PRO A 58 10.25 -7.78 15.51
N GLU A 59 10.66 -6.89 16.42
CA GLU A 59 9.82 -6.28 17.46
C GLU A 59 9.01 -5.06 16.98
N ALA A 60 9.21 -4.64 15.73
CA ALA A 60 8.54 -3.49 15.17
C ALA A 60 6.99 -3.65 15.17
N PRO A 61 6.23 -2.59 15.54
CA PRO A 61 4.78 -2.64 15.53
C PRO A 61 4.23 -2.96 14.13
N PRO A 62 3.19 -3.81 14.02
CA PRO A 62 2.69 -4.33 12.74
C PRO A 62 1.85 -3.28 12.00
N VAL A 63 2.48 -2.25 11.43
CA VAL A 63 1.79 -1.28 10.57
C VAL A 63 1.64 -1.83 9.14
N THR A 64 0.44 -1.68 8.59
CA THR A 64 0.09 -2.09 7.23
C THR A 64 -0.10 -0.86 6.37
N ARG A 65 0.39 -0.91 5.13
CA ARG A 65 0.12 0.10 4.13
C ARG A 65 -0.87 -0.41 3.10
N ILE A 66 -1.97 0.33 2.96
CA ILE A 66 -2.91 0.23 1.86
C ILE A 66 -2.40 1.15 0.75
N SER A 67 -1.94 0.57 -0.36
CA SER A 67 -1.47 1.34 -1.53
C SER A 67 -2.45 1.18 -2.69
N MET A 68 -3.08 2.28 -3.09
CA MET A 68 -3.96 2.36 -4.25
C MET A 68 -3.25 3.12 -5.38
N ASN A 69 -3.11 2.49 -6.54
CA ASN A 69 -2.50 3.07 -7.75
C ASN A 69 -1.09 3.70 -7.57
N ARG A 70 -0.35 3.33 -6.51
CA ARG A 70 0.95 3.95 -6.21
C ARG A 70 2.11 3.42 -7.04
N LEU A 71 2.26 2.10 -7.05
CA LEU A 71 3.33 1.41 -7.77
C LEU A 71 2.84 1.11 -9.18
N MET A 72 3.72 0.96 -10.16
CA MET A 72 3.31 0.37 -11.45
C MET A 72 3.16 -1.14 -11.28
N PHE A 73 2.29 -1.77 -12.06
CA PHE A 73 2.24 -3.22 -12.20
C PHE A 73 2.00 -3.53 -13.65
N GLU A 74 2.54 -4.65 -14.10
CA GLU A 74 2.34 -5.16 -15.43
C GLU A 74 1.27 -6.27 -15.32
N PRO A 75 0.00 -5.99 -15.68
CA PRO A 75 -1.04 -7.00 -15.70
C PRO A 75 -0.76 -7.98 -16.85
N PRO A 76 -0.93 -9.29 -16.62
CA PRO A 76 -0.88 -10.27 -17.70
C PRO A 76 -1.93 -9.95 -18.77
N GLU A 77 -1.64 -10.25 -20.04
CA GLU A 77 -2.56 -10.01 -21.15
C GLU A 77 -3.93 -10.71 -20.94
N ALA A 78 -3.92 -11.93 -20.40
CA ALA A 78 -5.15 -12.64 -20.05
C ALA A 78 -6.04 -11.86 -19.07
N MET A 79 -5.45 -11.11 -18.12
CA MET A 79 -6.20 -10.27 -17.18
C MET A 79 -6.80 -9.06 -17.90
N LEU A 80 -6.02 -8.41 -18.78
CA LEU A 80 -6.49 -7.29 -19.58
C LEU A 80 -7.69 -7.69 -20.45
N ARG A 81 -7.60 -8.85 -21.11
CA ARG A 81 -8.71 -9.42 -21.90
C ARG A 81 -9.95 -9.68 -21.04
N ARG A 82 -9.80 -10.18 -19.81
CA ARG A 82 -10.93 -10.38 -18.87
C ARG A 82 -11.63 -9.07 -18.48
N PHE A 83 -10.89 -7.96 -18.44
CA PHE A 83 -11.46 -6.64 -18.23
C PHE A 83 -11.93 -5.95 -19.53
N GLY A 84 -11.82 -6.63 -20.68
CA GLY A 84 -12.28 -6.10 -21.97
C GLY A 84 -11.34 -5.08 -22.61
N PHE A 85 -10.05 -5.09 -22.27
CA PHE A 85 -9.05 -4.24 -22.93
C PHE A 85 -8.54 -4.88 -24.24
N SER A 86 -8.41 -4.07 -25.29
CA SER A 86 -7.79 -4.43 -26.58
C SER A 86 -6.92 -3.29 -27.09
N GLY A 87 -5.61 -3.47 -27.26
CA GLY A 87 -4.71 -2.46 -27.83
C GLY A 87 -3.85 -1.65 -26.84
N VAL A 88 -3.06 -0.71 -27.39
CA VAL A 88 -1.61 -0.50 -27.14
C VAL A 88 -1.24 0.41 -25.95
N ALA A 89 -2.17 1.14 -25.33
CA ALA A 89 -1.85 2.00 -24.19
C ALA A 89 -2.47 1.44 -22.91
N LEU A 90 -1.68 1.34 -21.85
CA LEU A 90 -2.12 0.86 -20.55
C LEU A 90 -2.42 2.05 -19.62
N PRO A 91 -3.69 2.46 -19.47
CA PRO A 91 -4.10 3.49 -18.53
C PRO A 91 -4.04 2.94 -17.10
N PHE A 92 -2.84 3.00 -16.51
CA PHE A 92 -2.61 2.50 -15.17
C PHE A 92 -2.94 3.52 -14.09
N GLY A 93 -3.97 3.18 -13.32
CA GLY A 93 -4.32 3.88 -12.10
C GLY A 93 -4.87 5.28 -12.35
N GLU A 94 -6.18 5.43 -12.16
CA GLU A 94 -6.81 6.74 -12.08
C GLU A 94 -6.10 7.58 -11.01
N GLU A 95 -5.57 8.74 -11.41
CA GLU A 95 -4.72 9.59 -10.57
C GLU A 95 -5.51 10.13 -9.36
N ARG A 96 -6.83 10.35 -9.51
CA ARG A 96 -7.71 10.72 -8.38
C ARG A 96 -7.74 9.66 -7.29
N LEU A 97 -7.57 8.40 -7.66
CA LEU A 97 -7.57 7.26 -6.74
C LEU A 97 -6.19 6.96 -6.14
N ARG A 98 -5.14 7.69 -6.51
CA ARG A 98 -3.81 7.50 -5.93
C ARG A 98 -3.83 7.80 -4.43
N LEU A 99 -3.45 6.80 -3.63
CA LEU A 99 -3.45 6.86 -2.18
C LEU A 99 -2.45 5.88 -1.57
N GLU A 100 -1.75 6.31 -0.53
CA GLU A 100 -1.11 5.45 0.44
C GLU A 100 -1.64 5.77 1.83
N TRP A 101 -2.28 4.79 2.46
CA TRP A 101 -2.81 4.92 3.82
C TRP A 101 -2.13 3.91 4.72
N THR A 102 -1.41 4.40 5.73
CA THR A 102 -0.71 3.55 6.69
C THR A 102 -1.57 3.42 7.94
N VAL A 103 -1.91 2.18 8.30
CA VAL A 103 -2.82 1.84 9.39
C VAL A 103 -2.15 0.91 10.39
N TYR A 104 -2.62 0.91 11.63
CA TYR A 104 -2.24 -0.11 12.59
C TYR A 104 -3.00 -1.41 12.30
N GLY A 105 -2.42 -2.57 12.60
CA GLY A 105 -3.02 -3.86 12.23
C GLY A 105 -4.47 -4.04 12.71
N GLU A 106 -4.77 -3.62 13.93
CA GLU A 106 -6.13 -3.73 14.50
C GLU A 106 -7.16 -2.81 13.82
N GLU A 107 -6.71 -1.76 13.13
CA GLU A 107 -7.57 -0.78 12.45
C GLU A 107 -7.91 -1.22 11.02
N LEU A 108 -7.14 -2.15 10.45
CA LEU A 108 -7.16 -2.44 9.00
C LEU A 108 -8.57 -2.81 8.49
N LEU A 109 -9.31 -3.66 9.21
CA LEU A 109 -10.61 -4.14 8.74
C LEU A 109 -11.67 -3.04 8.66
N ALA A 110 -11.61 -2.02 9.51
CA ALA A 110 -12.54 -0.90 9.44
C ALA A 110 -12.36 -0.09 8.13
N PHE A 111 -11.13 -0.05 7.60
CA PHE A 111 -10.87 0.59 6.32
C PHE A 111 -11.43 -0.18 5.12
N ALA A 112 -11.74 -1.48 5.25
CA ALA A 112 -12.30 -2.26 4.15
C ALA A 112 -13.68 -1.76 3.71
N SER A 113 -14.53 -1.35 4.65
CA SER A 113 -15.85 -0.76 4.35
C SER A 113 -15.79 0.75 4.07
N TRP A 114 -14.76 1.45 4.56
CA TRP A 114 -14.61 2.89 4.30
C TRP A 114 -14.01 3.20 2.93
N LEU A 115 -13.07 2.38 2.45
CA LEU A 115 -12.35 2.63 1.20
C LEU A 115 -13.27 2.73 -0.05
N PRO A 116 -14.32 1.91 -0.20
CA PRO A 116 -15.31 2.07 -1.27
C PRO A 116 -15.97 3.46 -1.28
N LEU A 117 -16.34 3.97 -0.10
CA LEU A 117 -16.93 5.30 0.04
C LEU A 117 -15.95 6.41 -0.33
N LEU A 118 -14.67 6.25 0.05
CA LEU A 118 -13.60 7.15 -0.40
C LEU A 118 -13.44 7.11 -1.94
N ILE A 119 -13.42 5.92 -2.53
CA ILE A 119 -13.26 5.72 -3.99
C ILE A 119 -14.40 6.43 -4.71
N ARG A 120 -15.66 6.17 -4.34
CA ARG A 120 -16.82 6.81 -4.94
C ARG A 120 -16.76 8.33 -4.83
N GLY A 121 -16.51 8.86 -3.64
CA GLY A 121 -16.39 10.30 -3.44
C GLY A 121 -15.23 10.90 -4.23
N ARG A 122 -14.10 10.22 -4.41
CA ARG A 122 -12.99 10.73 -5.24
C ARG A 122 -13.29 10.72 -6.74
N LEU A 123 -14.09 9.77 -7.21
CA LEU A 123 -14.53 9.69 -8.60
C LEU A 123 -15.66 10.67 -8.91
N ASN A 124 -16.55 10.91 -7.95
CA ASN A 124 -17.70 11.79 -8.07
C ASN A 124 -17.69 12.90 -6.99
N ALA A 125 -17.45 14.14 -7.42
CA ALA A 125 -17.38 15.30 -6.52
C ALA A 125 -18.70 15.59 -5.77
N ALA A 126 -19.84 15.15 -6.31
CA ALA A 126 -21.14 15.32 -5.67
C ALA A 126 -21.34 14.35 -4.48
N GLU A 127 -20.60 13.24 -4.44
CA GLU A 127 -20.72 12.28 -3.34
C GLU A 127 -19.89 12.72 -2.13
N PRO A 128 -20.46 12.68 -0.91
CA PRO A 128 -19.73 12.98 0.31
C PRO A 128 -18.66 11.92 0.58
N ILE A 129 -17.55 12.34 1.16
CA ILE A 129 -16.55 11.41 1.69
C ILE A 129 -16.67 11.40 3.21
N PRO A 130 -17.07 10.28 3.83
CA PRO A 130 -17.15 10.18 5.28
C PRO A 130 -15.75 10.30 5.89
N LEU A 131 -15.69 10.77 7.13
CA LEU A 131 -14.46 10.76 7.90
C LEU A 131 -13.89 9.33 7.99
N PRO A 132 -12.55 9.18 8.04
CA PRO A 132 -11.92 7.89 8.20
C PRO A 132 -12.37 7.23 9.52
N PRO A 133 -12.44 5.89 9.56
CA PRO A 133 -12.97 5.16 10.72
C PRO A 133 -12.09 5.28 11.97
N HIS A 134 -10.85 5.76 11.81
CA HIS A 134 -9.91 6.02 12.89
C HIS A 134 -9.28 7.41 12.73
N PRO A 135 -8.95 8.09 13.86
CA PRO A 135 -8.22 9.35 13.83
C PRO A 135 -6.96 9.25 12.96
N SER A 136 -6.70 10.26 12.16
CA SER A 136 -5.65 10.18 11.14
C SER A 136 -5.04 11.53 10.80
N HIS A 137 -3.76 11.51 10.47
CA HIS A 137 -3.00 12.64 9.98
C HIS A 137 -3.19 12.72 8.46
N VAL A 138 -4.22 13.44 8.05
CA VAL A 138 -4.50 13.76 6.65
C VAL A 138 -3.73 15.04 6.31
N PHE A 139 -2.55 14.88 5.72
CA PHE A 139 -1.70 16.02 5.33
C PHE A 139 -2.19 16.61 4.00
N ASN A 140 -2.16 17.96 3.88
CA ASN A 140 -2.31 18.73 2.64
C ASN A 140 -3.57 18.41 1.78
N GLY A 141 -4.70 19.06 2.10
CA GLY A 141 -5.79 19.26 1.13
C GLY A 141 -7.04 18.37 1.25
N GLY A 142 -7.21 17.69 2.38
CA GLY A 142 -8.41 16.91 2.70
C GLY A 142 -8.55 15.59 1.94
N LEU A 143 -9.58 14.80 2.28
CA LEU A 143 -9.71 13.41 1.82
C LEU A 143 -9.80 13.23 0.30
N ARG A 144 -10.20 14.26 -0.45
CA ARG A 144 -10.26 14.21 -1.92
C ARG A 144 -8.89 14.23 -2.59
N LYS A 145 -7.95 15.00 -2.05
CA LYS A 145 -6.63 15.24 -2.68
C LYS A 145 -5.49 14.50 -1.99
N THR A 146 -5.76 13.94 -0.81
CA THR A 146 -4.76 13.26 0.01
C THR A 146 -4.12 12.09 -0.74
N ARG A 147 -2.81 12.14 -0.92
CA ARG A 147 -2.05 11.02 -1.50
C ARG A 147 -1.39 10.15 -0.44
N TYR A 148 -1.16 10.69 0.76
CA TYR A 148 -0.44 10.02 1.83
C TYR A 148 -1.11 10.37 3.17
N ALA A 149 -1.47 9.35 3.94
CA ALA A 149 -2.05 9.51 5.26
C ALA A 149 -1.63 8.38 6.20
N TRP A 150 -1.74 8.67 7.50
CA TRP A 150 -1.46 7.74 8.57
C TRP A 150 -2.60 7.78 9.57
N THR A 151 -2.99 6.64 10.13
CA THR A 151 -3.75 6.67 11.39
C THR A 151 -2.87 7.21 12.50
N ALA A 152 -3.47 7.88 13.48
CA ALA A 152 -2.76 8.44 14.64
C ALA A 152 -1.98 7.34 15.37
N THR A 153 -2.62 6.18 15.61
CA THR A 153 -1.97 5.02 16.24
C THR A 153 -0.76 4.52 15.46
N ALA A 154 -0.87 4.39 14.12
CA ALA A 154 0.25 3.95 13.29
C ALA A 154 1.39 4.97 13.30
N TRP A 155 1.07 6.26 13.26
CA TRP A 155 2.05 7.33 13.32
C TRP A 155 2.75 7.38 14.67
N GLU A 156 2.02 7.27 15.78
CA GLU A 156 2.57 7.23 17.13
C GLU A 156 3.47 6.02 17.34
N ALA A 157 3.03 4.84 16.90
CA ALA A 157 3.82 3.62 16.98
C ALA A 157 5.14 3.77 16.21
N TYR A 158 5.07 4.37 15.01
CA TYR A 158 6.25 4.72 14.21
C TYR A 158 7.15 5.76 14.90
N ALA A 159 6.58 6.83 15.43
CA ALA A 159 7.31 7.91 16.09
C ALA A 159 7.95 7.46 17.41
N ARG A 160 7.32 6.55 18.16
CA ARG A 160 7.92 5.91 19.34
C ARG A 160 9.14 5.10 18.94
N TRP A 161 9.01 4.21 17.96
CA TRP A 161 10.16 3.47 17.47
C TRP A 161 11.27 4.36 16.93
N ARG A 162 10.95 5.36 16.11
CA ARG A 162 11.97 6.24 15.51
C ARG A 162 12.81 6.94 16.59
N ARG A 163 12.19 7.29 17.72
CA ARG A 163 12.91 7.83 18.89
C ARG A 163 13.80 6.78 19.55
N THR A 164 13.30 5.56 19.71
CA THR A 164 14.10 4.44 20.24
C THR A 164 15.28 4.09 19.33
N ASP A 165 15.09 4.04 18.01
CA ASP A 165 16.14 3.78 17.03
C ASP A 165 17.18 4.91 16.98
N ALA A 166 16.75 6.18 17.03
CA ALA A 166 17.65 7.32 17.15
C ALA A 166 18.43 7.34 18.48
N SER A 167 17.94 6.65 19.52
CA SER A 167 18.64 6.48 20.80
C SER A 167 19.53 5.24 20.86
N LEU A 168 19.46 4.34 19.87
CA LEU A 168 20.44 3.28 19.73
C LEU A 168 21.71 3.92 19.14
N PRO A 169 22.89 3.83 19.81
CA PRO A 169 24.13 4.19 19.14
C PRO A 169 24.18 3.36 17.87
N PHE A 170 24.51 3.96 16.72
CA PHE A 170 24.76 3.26 15.46
C PHE A 170 25.49 1.96 15.79
N MET A 171 24.77 0.83 15.86
CA MET A 171 25.41 -0.43 16.20
C MET A 171 26.30 -0.68 15.00
N ALA A 172 27.61 -0.49 15.21
CA ALA A 172 28.62 -0.89 14.27
C ALA A 172 28.25 -2.30 13.85
N ILE A 173 27.97 -2.47 12.55
CA ILE A 173 27.79 -3.81 11.99
C ILE A 173 29.10 -4.52 12.37
N PRO A 174 29.06 -5.56 13.23
CA PRO A 174 30.29 -6.22 13.63
C PRO A 174 30.96 -6.71 12.34
N ALA A 175 32.26 -6.48 12.24
CA ALA A 175 33.00 -6.56 10.96
C ALA A 175 32.89 -7.95 10.31
N ASP A 176 32.53 -8.97 11.09
CA ASP A 176 32.25 -10.35 10.68
C ASP A 176 30.95 -10.52 9.85
N ARG A 177 30.01 -9.56 9.92
CA ARG A 177 28.75 -9.57 9.14
C ARG A 177 28.79 -8.73 7.87
N VAL A 178 29.86 -7.99 7.64
CA VAL A 178 30.08 -7.29 6.36
C VAL A 178 30.63 -8.31 5.37
N LYS A 179 29.77 -8.87 4.52
CA LYS A 179 30.25 -9.58 3.33
C LYS A 179 31.09 -8.60 2.50
N PRO A 180 32.32 -8.94 2.11
CA PRO A 180 33.13 -8.03 1.30
C PRO A 180 32.34 -7.67 0.06
N ALA A 181 32.19 -6.37 -0.18
CA ALA A 181 31.63 -5.86 -1.42
C ALA A 181 32.45 -6.49 -2.54
N ARG A 182 31.80 -7.29 -3.40
CA ARG A 182 32.41 -7.74 -4.65
C ARG A 182 32.85 -6.48 -5.37
N ALA A 183 34.16 -6.27 -5.45
CA ALA A 183 34.75 -5.19 -6.21
C ALA A 183 34.23 -5.30 -7.64
N LEU A 184 33.41 -4.33 -8.05
CA LEU A 184 33.07 -4.11 -9.44
C LEU A 184 34.31 -3.52 -10.13
N THR A 185 35.32 -4.36 -10.36
CA THR A 185 36.43 -4.02 -11.25
C THR A 185 35.92 -4.13 -12.69
N ARG A 186 35.20 -3.11 -13.12
CA ARG A 186 34.86 -2.93 -14.54
C ARG A 186 36.14 -2.44 -15.22
N ILE A 187 36.93 -3.37 -15.75
CA ILE A 187 38.07 -3.05 -16.61
C ILE A 187 37.50 -2.37 -17.87
N LEU A 188 37.58 -1.05 -17.92
CA LEU A 188 37.45 -0.31 -19.16
C LEU A 188 38.73 -0.56 -19.96
N ARG A 189 38.69 -1.48 -20.93
CA ARG A 189 39.63 -1.45 -22.05
C ARG A 189 39.13 -0.38 -23.02
N PRO A 190 39.90 0.69 -23.31
CA PRO A 190 39.63 1.50 -24.48
C PRO A 190 40.03 0.71 -25.75
N PRO A 191 39.33 0.91 -26.88
CA PRO A 191 39.67 0.25 -28.13
C PRO A 191 40.88 0.90 -28.81
N SER A 192 41.78 0.02 -29.29
CA SER A 192 42.94 0.24 -30.19
C SER A 192 44.14 0.98 -29.61
#